data_AF-A0A9W4SQN1-F1
#
_entry.id   AF-A0A9W4SQN1-F1
#
_cell.length_a   1.000
_cell.length_b   1.000
_cell.length_c   1.000
_cell.angle_alpha   90.00
_cell.angle_beta   90.00
_cell.angle_gamma   90.00
#
_symmetry.space_group_name_H-M   'P 1'
#
loop_
_entity.id
_entity.type
_entity.pdbx_description
1 polymer ?
#
loop_
_entity_poly.entity_id
_entity_poly.type
_entity_poly.pdbx_seq_one_letter_code
_entity_poly.pdbx_strand_id
1 'polypeptide(L)'
;MFEKKETKEPFWGDPTATLDWCEENYIVHKYIAEFINTTTNLIFVSLAIFGIYITLKYGLPFRNALGYAGIALVGIGSWCFHMTLLYEFQLLDELPIPKAPIRIRMKKLLFTAWTMFGLGFFFWNIDNIACHQLRQSRYKIGMPLSHLLELHGWWHIGTAFGTYYWIVFSSYIRVILLRKDNEYNIKWGLGFVPYVAKISKTSKKEMKLSKKVE
;
A
#
# COMPACT_ATOMS: atom_id res chain seq x y z
N MET A 1 -36.60 27.68 -14.22
CA MET A 1 -35.77 26.65 -14.89
C MET A 1 -34.37 27.24 -14.96
N PHE A 2 -33.48 26.82 -14.03
CA PHE A 2 -32.10 27.32 -14.03
C PHE A 2 -31.34 26.61 -15.14
N GLU A 3 -30.92 27.37 -16.13
CA GLU A 3 -30.15 26.91 -17.28
C GLU A 3 -28.79 26.42 -16.78
N LYS A 4 -28.50 25.13 -16.98
CA LYS A 4 -27.24 24.51 -16.57
C LYS A 4 -26.16 25.07 -17.51
N LYS A 5 -25.35 26.00 -17.00
CA LYS A 5 -24.24 26.65 -17.72
C LYS A 5 -23.36 25.58 -18.39
N GLU A 6 -23.08 25.75 -19.68
CA GLU A 6 -22.28 24.82 -20.49
C GLU A 6 -21.01 24.37 -19.75
N THR A 7 -20.97 23.10 -19.35
CA THR A 7 -19.74 22.47 -18.86
C THR A 7 -18.80 22.34 -20.05
N LYS A 8 -17.68 23.08 -20.03
CA LYS A 8 -16.62 22.92 -21.05
C LYS A 8 -16.19 21.45 -21.11
N GLU A 9 -15.98 20.94 -22.33
CA GLU A 9 -15.55 19.55 -22.52
C GLU A 9 -14.26 19.25 -21.73
N PRO A 10 -14.22 18.13 -20.98
CA PRO A 10 -13.04 17.72 -20.24
C PRO A 10 -11.83 17.49 -21.15
N PHE A 11 -10.71 18.14 -20.87
CA PHE A 11 -9.49 17.96 -21.68
C PHE A 11 -8.84 16.58 -21.48
N TRP A 12 -8.87 16.05 -20.25
CA TRP A 12 -8.23 14.78 -19.88
C TRP A 12 -9.11 13.55 -20.13
N GLY A 13 -10.21 13.71 -20.86
CA GLY A 13 -11.27 12.70 -20.99
C GLY A 13 -12.31 12.81 -19.89
N ASP A 14 -13.35 11.98 -20.00
CA ASP A 14 -14.47 12.00 -19.07
C ASP A 14 -14.00 11.69 -17.63
N PRO A 15 -14.49 12.44 -16.61
CA PRO A 15 -14.19 12.15 -15.22
C PRO A 15 -14.56 10.70 -14.85
N THR A 16 -13.56 9.95 -14.37
CA THR A 16 -13.73 8.55 -13.92
C THR A 16 -13.64 8.40 -12.40
N ALA A 17 -13.28 9.49 -11.70
CA ALA A 17 -13.27 9.55 -10.25
C ALA A 17 -14.65 9.24 -9.66
N THR A 18 -14.68 8.69 -8.44
CA THR A 18 -15.96 8.48 -7.74
C THR A 18 -16.47 9.68 -6.98
N LEU A 19 -15.61 10.67 -6.77
CA LEU A 19 -15.93 11.89 -6.06
C LEU A 19 -15.61 13.05 -7.00
N ASP A 20 -16.56 13.97 -7.05
CA ASP A 20 -16.49 15.25 -7.74
C ASP A 20 -16.87 16.28 -6.68
N TRP A 21 -16.01 17.25 -6.42
CA TRP A 21 -16.23 18.18 -5.32
C TRP A 21 -17.18 19.30 -5.75
N CYS A 22 -17.43 20.25 -4.84
CA CYS A 22 -18.37 21.33 -5.08
C CYS A 22 -17.88 22.36 -6.12
N GLU A 23 -16.57 22.42 -6.39
CA GLU A 23 -15.99 23.39 -7.34
C GLU A 23 -16.35 23.01 -8.78
N GLU A 24 -16.70 23.99 -9.61
CA GLU A 24 -17.09 23.71 -10.99
C GLU A 24 -15.92 23.31 -11.91
N ASN A 25 -16.14 22.21 -12.63
CA ASN A 25 -15.14 21.60 -13.50
C ASN A 25 -14.84 22.43 -14.76
N TYR A 26 -13.55 22.65 -15.00
CA TYR A 26 -12.95 23.29 -16.17
C TYR A 26 -13.42 24.73 -16.43
N ILE A 27 -14.03 25.40 -15.44
CA ILE A 27 -14.61 26.73 -15.66
C ILE A 27 -13.54 27.81 -15.82
N VAL A 28 -12.49 27.76 -14.98
CA VAL A 28 -11.38 28.73 -14.97
C VAL A 28 -10.36 28.42 -16.06
N HIS A 29 -9.91 27.15 -16.18
CA HIS A 29 -8.89 26.75 -17.15
C HIS A 29 -9.27 25.45 -17.87
N LYS A 30 -9.00 25.36 -19.17
CA LYS A 30 -9.28 24.15 -19.99
C LYS A 30 -8.52 22.88 -19.54
N TYR A 31 -7.39 23.00 -18.84
CA TYR A 31 -6.53 21.86 -18.49
C TYR A 31 -6.68 21.45 -17.02
N ILE A 32 -7.43 22.21 -16.22
CA ILE A 32 -7.55 22.04 -14.78
C ILE A 32 -9.04 22.01 -14.46
N ALA A 33 -9.54 20.87 -13.99
CA ALA A 33 -10.95 20.70 -13.66
C ALA A 33 -11.35 21.59 -12.47
N GLU A 34 -10.86 21.31 -11.27
CA GLU A 34 -11.15 22.10 -10.07
C GLU A 34 -9.98 23.04 -9.79
N PHE A 35 -10.04 24.30 -10.23
CA PHE A 35 -8.89 25.19 -10.29
C PHE A 35 -8.31 25.57 -8.92
N ILE A 36 -9.17 25.94 -7.98
CA ILE A 36 -8.78 26.31 -6.62
C ILE A 36 -8.32 25.05 -5.86
N ASN A 37 -9.06 23.95 -5.93
CA ASN A 37 -8.65 22.69 -5.31
C ASN A 37 -7.32 22.18 -5.87
N THR A 38 -7.05 22.39 -7.16
CA THR A 38 -5.75 22.03 -7.76
C THR A 38 -4.63 22.95 -7.29
N THR A 39 -4.78 24.27 -7.45
CA THR A 39 -3.66 25.22 -7.24
C THR A 39 -3.29 25.40 -5.77
N THR A 40 -4.25 25.24 -4.85
CA THR A 40 -3.99 25.29 -3.40
C THR A 40 -3.05 24.18 -2.93
N ASN A 41 -2.95 23.07 -3.68
CA ASN A 41 -1.97 22.01 -3.42
C ASN A 41 -0.50 22.44 -3.57
N LEU A 42 -0.21 23.58 -4.21
CA LEU A 42 1.14 24.19 -4.21
C LEU A 42 1.69 24.39 -2.80
N ILE A 43 0.81 24.64 -1.82
CA ILE A 43 1.22 24.88 -0.43
C ILE A 43 1.88 23.64 0.17
N PHE A 44 1.30 22.46 -0.05
CA PHE A 44 1.88 21.18 0.41
C PHE A 44 3.29 20.97 -0.16
N VAL A 45 3.43 21.17 -1.48
CA VAL A 45 4.71 20.99 -2.18
C VAL A 45 5.75 22.01 -1.72
N SER A 46 5.36 23.28 -1.58
CA SER A 46 6.26 24.36 -1.18
C SER A 46 6.78 24.18 0.25
N LEU A 47 5.89 23.85 1.19
CA LEU A 47 6.27 23.59 2.58
C LEU A 47 7.14 22.33 2.71
N ALA A 48 6.88 21.30 1.91
CA ALA A 48 7.70 20.10 1.87
C ALA A 48 9.12 20.39 1.35
N ILE A 49 9.26 21.15 0.25
CA ILE A 49 10.57 21.56 -0.29
C ILE A 49 11.34 22.37 0.76
N PHE A 50 10.67 23.33 1.42
CA PHE A 50 11.29 24.11 2.49
C PHE A 50 11.76 23.22 3.65
N GLY A 51 10.92 22.27 4.11
CA GLY A 51 11.28 21.32 5.17
C GLY A 51 12.46 20.42 4.80
N ILE A 52 12.53 19.94 3.55
CA ILE A 52 13.67 19.17 3.03
C ILE A 52 14.93 20.05 3.03
N TYR A 53 14.84 21.27 2.50
CA TYR A 53 15.97 22.21 2.48
C TYR A 53 16.53 22.47 3.87
N ILE A 54 15.67 22.74 4.85
CA ILE A 54 16.07 22.92 6.26
C ILE A 54 16.72 21.64 6.81
N THR A 55 16.14 20.47 6.54
CA THR A 55 16.70 19.18 6.98
C THR A 55 18.12 18.97 6.45
N LEU A 56 18.34 19.26 5.16
CA LEU A 56 19.66 19.13 4.53
C LEU A 56 20.64 20.20 5.02
N LYS A 57 20.20 21.45 5.12
CA LYS A 57 21.02 22.60 5.54
C LYS A 57 21.59 22.43 6.95
N TYR A 58 20.79 21.89 7.88
CA TYR A 58 21.19 21.72 9.28
C TYR A 58 21.62 20.31 9.64
N GLY A 59 21.77 19.40 8.66
CA GLY A 59 22.23 18.03 8.90
C GLY A 59 21.29 17.23 9.80
N LEU A 60 19.98 17.50 9.76
CA LEU A 60 18.99 16.76 10.54
C LEU A 60 18.88 15.30 10.02
N PRO A 61 18.37 14.36 10.83
CA PRO A 61 18.25 12.97 10.42
C PRO A 61 17.47 12.80 9.10
N PHE A 62 18.00 12.03 8.16
CA PHE A 62 17.43 11.82 6.83
C PHE A 62 15.96 11.35 6.83
N ARG A 63 15.52 10.65 7.89
CA ARG A 63 14.11 10.26 8.10
C ARG A 63 13.14 11.47 8.09
N ASN A 64 13.60 12.66 8.50
CA ASN A 64 12.78 13.87 8.47
C ASN A 64 12.58 14.33 7.02
N ALA A 65 13.61 14.26 6.17
CA ALA A 65 13.50 14.55 4.74
C ALA A 65 12.52 13.58 4.06
N LEU A 66 12.51 12.29 4.44
CA LEU A 66 11.53 11.33 3.96
C LEU A 66 10.10 11.69 4.40
N GLY A 67 9.92 12.22 5.61
CA GLY A 67 8.62 12.72 6.09
C GLY A 67 8.10 13.88 5.23
N TYR A 68 8.95 14.89 4.96
CA TYR A 68 8.59 16.00 4.08
C TYR A 68 8.37 15.56 2.63
N ALA A 69 9.16 14.61 2.12
CA ALA A 69 8.93 14.02 0.79
C ALA A 69 7.57 13.32 0.71
N GLY A 70 7.10 12.69 1.80
CA GLY A 70 5.75 12.16 1.90
C GLY A 70 4.66 13.23 1.81
N ILE A 71 4.87 14.41 2.41
CA ILE A 71 3.94 15.54 2.29
C ILE A 71 3.90 16.06 0.85
N ALA A 72 5.04 16.18 0.18
CA ALA A 72 5.09 16.56 -1.24
C ALA A 72 4.32 15.55 -2.10
N LEU A 73 4.47 14.26 -1.83
CA LEU A 73 3.75 13.21 -2.57
C LEU A 73 2.23 13.32 -2.42
N VAL A 74 1.73 13.64 -1.22
CA VAL A 74 0.30 13.90 -0.99
C VAL A 74 -0.16 15.11 -1.80
N GLY A 75 0.58 16.23 -1.75
CA GLY A 75 0.23 17.42 -2.53
C GLY A 75 0.24 17.21 -4.04
N ILE A 76 1.21 16.44 -4.56
CA ILE A 76 1.29 16.09 -5.99
C ILE A 76 0.14 15.14 -6.38
N GLY A 77 -0.18 14.15 -5.54
CA GLY A 77 -1.32 13.25 -5.77
C GLY A 77 -2.63 14.02 -5.85
N SER A 78 -2.90 14.87 -4.86
CA SER A 78 -4.08 15.73 -4.79
C SER A 78 -4.17 16.68 -5.98
N TRP A 79 -3.03 17.29 -6.38
CA TRP A 79 -2.98 18.12 -7.58
C TRP A 79 -3.44 17.37 -8.82
N CYS A 80 -2.83 16.23 -9.11
CA CYS A 80 -3.14 15.46 -10.30
C CYS A 80 -4.61 15.01 -10.29
N PHE A 81 -5.14 14.66 -9.12
CA PHE A 81 -6.53 14.29 -8.94
C PHE A 81 -7.49 15.45 -9.28
N HIS A 82 -7.36 16.60 -8.63
CA HIS A 82 -8.24 17.75 -8.85
C HIS A 82 -8.07 18.38 -10.25
N MET A 83 -6.89 18.21 -10.87
CA MET A 83 -6.63 18.69 -12.22
C MET A 83 -7.38 17.88 -13.28
N THR A 84 -7.46 16.55 -13.12
CA THR A 84 -7.96 15.67 -14.20
C THR A 84 -9.27 14.96 -13.86
N LEU A 85 -9.61 14.79 -12.58
CA LEU A 85 -10.72 13.96 -12.07
C LEU A 85 -10.70 12.52 -12.59
N LEU A 86 -9.50 11.97 -12.81
CA LEU A 86 -9.33 10.57 -13.20
C LEU A 86 -9.09 9.70 -11.96
N TYR A 87 -9.66 8.51 -11.99
CA TYR A 87 -9.60 7.56 -10.90
C TYR A 87 -8.17 7.15 -10.52
N GLU A 88 -7.28 7.04 -11.51
CA GLU A 88 -5.87 6.72 -11.30
C GLU A 88 -5.18 7.73 -10.40
N PHE A 89 -5.53 9.02 -10.56
CA PHE A 89 -4.99 10.09 -9.73
C PHE A 89 -5.75 10.25 -8.41
N GLN A 90 -7.06 9.96 -8.37
CA GLN A 90 -7.78 9.80 -7.10
C GLN A 90 -7.10 8.74 -6.22
N LEU A 91 -6.59 7.68 -6.83
CA LEU A 91 -5.76 6.71 -6.12
C LEU A 91 -4.47 7.33 -5.61
N LEU A 92 -3.78 8.17 -6.36
CA LEU A 92 -2.56 8.82 -5.84
C LEU A 92 -2.85 9.79 -4.68
N ASP A 93 -4.05 10.37 -4.62
CA ASP A 93 -4.50 11.23 -3.53
C ASP A 93 -4.98 10.43 -2.30
N GLU A 94 -5.72 9.34 -2.51
CA GLU A 94 -6.30 8.52 -1.45
C GLU A 94 -5.40 7.34 -0.99
N LEU A 95 -4.54 6.78 -1.84
CA LEU A 95 -3.61 5.68 -1.49
C LEU A 95 -2.53 6.03 -0.47
N PRO A 96 -2.08 7.29 -0.31
CA PRO A 96 -1.32 7.69 0.88
C PRO A 96 -2.08 7.38 2.19
N ILE A 97 -3.42 7.30 2.13
CA ILE A 97 -4.33 7.10 3.25
C ILE A 97 -5.37 5.99 2.94
N PRO A 98 -4.98 4.70 2.77
CA PRO A 98 -5.97 3.63 2.83
C PRO A 98 -6.62 3.70 4.22
N LYS A 99 -7.92 3.39 4.34
CA LYS A 99 -8.61 3.29 5.65
C LYS A 99 -7.68 2.60 6.65
N ALA A 100 -7.47 3.20 7.82
CA ALA A 100 -6.52 2.72 8.83
C ALA A 100 -6.47 1.18 8.99
N PRO A 101 -7.61 0.45 9.09
CA PRO A 101 -7.58 -1.01 9.20
C PRO A 101 -7.02 -1.73 7.96
N ILE A 102 -7.30 -1.23 6.76
CA ILE A 102 -6.79 -1.80 5.50
C ILE A 102 -5.29 -1.53 5.39
N ARG A 103 -4.85 -0.30 5.69
CA ARG A 103 -3.43 0.08 5.67
C ARG A 103 -2.59 -0.79 6.61
N ILE A 104 -3.07 -1.04 7.82
CA ILE A 104 -2.37 -1.88 8.81
C ILE A 104 -2.26 -3.33 8.31
N ARG A 105 -3.34 -3.90 7.78
CA ARG A 105 -3.34 -5.28 7.23
C ARG A 105 -2.38 -5.42 6.06
N MET A 106 -2.40 -4.45 5.14
CA MET A 106 -1.52 -4.38 3.98
C MET A 106 -0.05 -4.31 4.38
N LYS A 107 0.30 -3.40 5.30
CA LYS A 107 1.66 -3.29 5.83
C LYS A 107 2.10 -4.58 6.51
N LYS A 108 1.22 -5.23 7.28
CA LYS A 108 1.52 -6.51 7.94
C LYS A 108 1.85 -7.60 6.92
N LEU A 109 1.02 -7.77 5.88
CA LEU A 109 1.28 -8.77 4.82
C LEU A 109 2.61 -8.50 4.10
N LEU A 110 2.85 -7.25 3.70
CA LEU A 110 4.06 -6.85 3.00
C LEU A 110 5.32 -7.06 3.85
N PHE A 111 5.27 -6.61 5.10
CA PHE A 111 6.39 -6.76 6.02
C PHE A 111 6.68 -8.22 6.34
N THR A 112 5.66 -9.06 6.54
CA THR A 112 5.84 -10.50 6.73
C THR A 112 6.44 -11.15 5.48
N ALA A 113 5.97 -10.80 4.28
CA ALA A 113 6.49 -11.33 3.02
C ALA A 113 8.00 -11.07 2.89
N TRP A 114 8.41 -9.81 3.05
CA TRP A 114 9.81 -9.40 2.95
C TRP A 114 10.67 -10.01 4.05
N THR A 115 10.17 -10.08 5.28
CA THR A 115 10.92 -10.67 6.40
C THR A 115 11.15 -12.17 6.16
N MET A 116 10.13 -12.93 5.76
CA MET A 116 10.27 -14.37 5.50
C MET A 116 11.23 -14.64 4.33
N PHE A 117 11.10 -13.88 3.25
CA PHE A 117 11.98 -14.03 2.09
C PHE A 117 13.44 -13.66 2.43
N GLY A 118 13.63 -12.53 3.13
CA GLY A 118 14.93 -12.05 3.56
C GLY A 118 15.63 -12.99 4.54
N LEU A 119 14.90 -13.54 5.53
CA LEU A 119 15.43 -14.56 6.44
C LEU A 119 15.79 -15.85 5.71
N GLY A 120 14.96 -16.29 4.75
CA GLY A 120 15.29 -17.43 3.90
C GLY A 120 16.60 -17.20 3.14
N PHE A 121 16.74 -16.04 2.48
CA PHE A 121 17.95 -15.68 1.76
C PHE A 121 19.18 -15.60 2.68
N PHE A 122 19.02 -15.06 3.88
CA PHE A 122 20.06 -15.02 4.90
C PHE A 122 20.55 -16.43 5.29
N PHE A 123 19.63 -17.36 5.57
CA PHE A 123 19.97 -18.75 5.86
C PHE A 123 20.64 -19.47 4.69
N TRP A 124 20.20 -19.20 3.45
CA TRP A 124 20.87 -19.71 2.26
C TRP A 124 22.32 -19.22 2.16
N ASN A 125 22.61 -17.97 2.49
CA ASN A 125 23.98 -17.45 2.49
C ASN A 125 24.84 -18.11 3.58
N ILE A 126 24.30 -18.31 4.80
CA ILE A 126 25.02 -19.04 5.86
C ILE A 126 25.31 -20.47 5.43
N ASP A 127 24.33 -21.16 4.81
CA ASP A 127 24.49 -22.53 4.35
C ASP A 127 25.65 -22.67 3.35
N ASN A 128 25.79 -21.70 2.44
CA ASN A 128 26.89 -21.67 1.47
C ASN A 128 28.25 -21.34 2.11
N ILE A 129 28.31 -20.34 3.00
CA ILE A 129 29.57 -19.85 3.59
C ILE A 129 30.10 -20.80 4.68
N ALA A 130 29.21 -21.31 5.54
CA ALA A 130 29.55 -22.09 6.73
C ALA A 130 29.23 -23.59 6.58
N CYS A 131 29.17 -24.09 5.34
CA CYS A 131 28.75 -25.46 5.03
C CYS A 131 29.53 -26.52 5.84
N HIS A 132 30.86 -26.36 5.93
CA HIS A 132 31.72 -27.32 6.63
C HIS A 132 31.44 -27.34 8.14
N GLN A 133 31.28 -26.16 8.76
CA GLN A 133 30.99 -26.00 10.18
C GLN A 133 29.59 -26.53 10.52
N LEU A 134 28.60 -26.30 9.65
CA LEU A 134 27.24 -26.82 9.80
C LEU A 134 27.23 -28.35 9.75
N ARG A 135 27.95 -28.96 8.81
CA ARG A 135 28.06 -30.42 8.71
C ARG A 135 28.73 -31.04 9.95
N GLN A 136 29.81 -30.45 10.43
CA GLN A 136 30.47 -30.90 11.66
C GLN A 136 29.53 -30.78 12.88
N SER A 137 28.78 -29.68 12.97
CA SER A 137 27.81 -29.46 14.03
C SER A 137 26.66 -30.46 13.99
N ARG A 138 26.17 -30.81 12.79
CA ARG A 138 25.16 -31.86 12.60
C ARG A 138 25.62 -33.23 13.06
N TYR A 139 26.88 -33.59 12.78
CA TYR A 139 27.46 -34.85 13.26
C TYR A 139 27.51 -34.92 14.79
N LYS A 140 27.83 -33.81 15.47
CA LYS A 140 27.86 -33.74 16.93
C LYS A 140 26.47 -33.77 17.58
N ILE A 141 25.49 -33.13 16.96
CA ILE A 141 24.12 -33.02 17.51
C ILE A 141 23.32 -34.31 17.31
N GLY A 142 23.54 -35.04 16.21
CA GLY A 142 22.81 -36.27 15.90
C GLY A 142 21.35 -36.02 15.51
N MET A 143 20.59 -37.09 15.27
CA MET A 143 19.17 -37.02 14.90
C MET A 143 18.26 -37.09 16.14
N PRO A 144 17.11 -36.39 16.16
CA PRO A 144 16.51 -35.63 15.06
C PRO A 144 16.93 -34.16 14.97
N LEU A 145 17.59 -33.59 16.00
CA LEU A 145 17.87 -32.14 16.08
C LEU A 145 18.77 -31.61 14.96
N SER A 146 19.60 -32.46 14.34
CA SER A 146 20.44 -32.08 13.18
C SER A 146 19.65 -31.48 12.01
N HIS A 147 18.37 -31.82 11.84
CA HIS A 147 17.51 -31.22 10.81
C HIS A 147 17.33 -29.70 10.99
N LEU A 148 17.44 -29.19 12.22
CA LEU A 148 17.36 -27.74 12.47
C LEU A 148 18.54 -26.98 11.85
N LEU A 149 19.67 -27.65 11.61
CA LEU A 149 20.86 -27.08 10.98
C LEU A 149 20.88 -27.26 9.45
N GLU A 150 19.83 -27.83 8.84
CA GLU A 150 19.67 -27.84 7.38
C GLU A 150 19.12 -26.48 6.93
N LEU A 151 19.98 -25.46 6.92
CA LEU A 151 19.62 -24.07 6.62
C LEU A 151 19.09 -23.90 5.20
N HIS A 152 19.55 -24.73 4.24
CA HIS A 152 18.95 -24.80 2.91
C HIS A 152 17.46 -25.21 2.93
N GLY A 153 17.07 -26.11 3.85
CA GLY A 153 15.67 -26.48 4.07
C GLY A 153 14.84 -25.28 4.56
N TRP A 154 15.39 -24.50 5.49
CA TRP A 154 14.76 -23.28 5.98
C TRP A 154 14.66 -22.18 4.91
N TRP A 155 15.61 -22.11 3.97
CA TRP A 155 15.53 -21.21 2.82
C TRP A 155 14.30 -21.52 1.96
N HIS A 156 14.04 -22.80 1.64
CA HIS A 156 12.85 -23.19 0.88
C HIS A 156 11.56 -22.77 1.60
N ILE A 157 11.48 -23.00 2.92
CA ILE A 157 10.30 -22.62 3.72
C ILE A 157 10.12 -21.10 3.71
N GLY A 158 11.18 -20.34 4.02
CA GLY A 158 11.12 -18.89 4.11
C GLY A 158 10.77 -18.21 2.78
N THR A 159 11.37 -18.66 1.69
CA THR A 159 11.08 -18.13 0.34
C THR A 159 9.70 -18.53 -0.16
N ALA A 160 9.23 -19.75 0.13
CA ALA A 160 7.88 -20.20 -0.21
C ALA A 160 6.82 -19.35 0.49
N PHE A 161 6.91 -19.19 1.81
CA PHE A 161 5.98 -18.32 2.56
C PHE A 161 6.11 -16.86 2.17
N GLY A 162 7.33 -16.34 1.99
CA GLY A 162 7.55 -14.96 1.55
C GLY A 162 6.88 -14.66 0.22
N THR A 163 7.06 -15.54 -0.77
CA THR A 163 6.44 -15.41 -2.10
C THR A 163 4.91 -15.56 -2.02
N TYR A 164 4.42 -16.50 -1.22
CA TYR A 164 2.98 -16.68 -1.01
C TYR A 164 2.31 -15.43 -0.43
N TYR A 165 2.89 -14.86 0.63
CA TYR A 165 2.38 -13.62 1.24
C TYR A 165 2.42 -12.44 0.27
N TRP A 166 3.46 -12.35 -0.57
CA TRP A 166 3.56 -11.34 -1.62
C TRP A 166 2.44 -11.47 -2.67
N ILE A 167 2.12 -12.69 -3.10
CA ILE A 167 1.01 -12.96 -4.03
C ILE A 167 -0.33 -12.56 -3.41
N VAL A 168 -0.56 -12.89 -2.14
CA VAL A 168 -1.80 -12.54 -1.42
C VAL A 168 -1.92 -11.02 -1.26
N PHE A 169 -0.82 -10.35 -0.91
CA PHE A 169 -0.75 -8.89 -0.86
C PHE A 169 -1.10 -8.26 -2.22
N SER A 170 -0.46 -8.72 -3.30
CA SER A 170 -0.68 -8.21 -4.66
C SER A 170 -2.12 -8.45 -5.13
N SER A 171 -2.68 -9.62 -4.79
CA SER A 171 -4.07 -9.96 -5.09
C SER A 171 -5.05 -9.08 -4.31
N TYR A 172 -4.75 -8.77 -3.04
CA TYR A 172 -5.58 -7.89 -2.23
C TYR A 172 -5.50 -6.43 -2.66
N ILE A 173 -4.32 -5.96 -3.09
CA ILE A 173 -4.19 -4.68 -3.81
C ILE A 173 -5.17 -4.66 -4.98
N ARG A 174 -5.13 -5.67 -5.85
CA ARG A 174 -6.01 -5.72 -7.02
C ARG A 174 -7.50 -5.63 -6.63
N VAL A 175 -7.92 -6.31 -5.56
CA VAL A 175 -9.30 -6.21 -5.03
C VAL A 175 -9.65 -4.77 -4.63
N ILE A 176 -8.74 -4.08 -3.93
CA ILE A 176 -8.92 -2.69 -3.52
C ILE A 176 -8.99 -1.77 -4.75
N LEU A 177 -8.07 -1.95 -5.71
CA LEU A 177 -8.05 -1.18 -6.97
C LEU A 177 -9.36 -1.36 -7.77
N LEU A 178 -9.93 -2.57 -7.74
CA LEU A 178 -11.20 -2.89 -8.40
C LEU A 178 -12.45 -2.51 -7.58
N ARG A 179 -12.31 -1.84 -6.42
CA ARG A 179 -13.41 -1.47 -5.51
C ARG A 179 -14.28 -2.64 -5.04
N LYS A 180 -13.68 -3.83 -4.94
CA LYS A 180 -14.35 -5.04 -4.45
C LYS A 180 -13.99 -5.36 -3.00
N ASP A 181 -13.47 -4.39 -2.25
CA ASP A 181 -13.09 -4.51 -0.83
C ASP A 181 -14.32 -4.75 0.09
N ASN A 182 -15.52 -4.46 -0.40
CA ASN A 182 -16.80 -4.80 0.24
C ASN A 182 -17.30 -6.23 -0.07
N GLU A 183 -16.71 -6.89 -1.06
CA GLU A 183 -17.04 -8.24 -1.49
C GLU A 183 -15.98 -9.25 -1.09
N TYR A 184 -14.73 -8.82 -0.91
CA TYR A 184 -13.60 -9.67 -0.60
C TYR A 184 -12.84 -9.17 0.62
N ASN A 185 -12.38 -10.10 1.46
CA ASN A 185 -11.55 -9.79 2.62
C ASN A 185 -10.47 -10.87 2.78
N ILE A 186 -9.43 -10.53 3.54
CA ILE A 186 -8.38 -11.49 3.90
C ILE A 186 -8.93 -12.39 5.01
N LYS A 187 -8.86 -13.70 4.78
CA LYS A 187 -9.11 -14.74 5.77
C LYS A 187 -7.82 -15.50 6.06
N TRP A 188 -7.81 -16.23 7.18
CA TRP A 188 -6.66 -17.00 7.65
C TRP A 188 -7.01 -18.48 7.71
N GLY A 189 -6.25 -19.29 6.97
CA GLY A 189 -6.29 -20.75 7.04
C GLY A 189 -5.23 -21.21 8.03
N LEU A 190 -5.55 -22.22 8.84
CA LEU A 190 -4.65 -22.76 9.88
C LEU A 190 -4.11 -21.69 10.87
N GLY A 191 -4.75 -20.51 10.94
CA GLY A 191 -4.33 -19.37 11.77
C GLY A 191 -3.20 -18.50 11.19
N PHE A 192 -2.36 -19.02 10.29
CA PHE A 192 -1.18 -18.31 9.77
C PHE A 192 -1.09 -18.23 8.24
N VAL A 193 -1.98 -18.88 7.48
CA VAL A 193 -1.95 -18.85 6.01
C VAL A 193 -3.00 -17.84 5.50
N PRO A 194 -2.62 -16.60 5.10
CA PRO A 194 -3.59 -15.62 4.64
C PRO A 194 -4.06 -15.94 3.23
N TYR A 195 -5.34 -15.74 2.93
CA TYR A 195 -5.88 -15.85 1.58
C TYR A 195 -6.99 -14.85 1.33
N VAL A 196 -7.16 -14.44 0.08
CA VAL A 196 -8.24 -13.53 -0.34
C VAL A 196 -9.50 -14.34 -0.57
N ALA A 197 -10.59 -14.02 0.13
CA ALA A 197 -11.85 -14.75 0.03
C ALA A 197 -13.05 -13.81 -0.07
N LYS A 198 -14.11 -14.29 -0.73
CA LYS A 198 -15.38 -13.58 -0.79
C LYS A 198 -16.03 -13.54 0.60
N ILE A 199 -16.58 -12.39 0.97
CA ILE A 199 -17.34 -12.19 2.20
C ILE A 199 -18.69 -12.92 2.04
N SER A 200 -18.99 -13.86 2.94
CA SER A 200 -20.23 -14.64 2.89
C SER A 200 -21.45 -13.78 3.23
N LYS A 201 -22.64 -14.18 2.76
CA LYS A 201 -23.90 -13.47 3.05
C LYS A 201 -24.19 -13.36 4.56
N THR A 202 -23.78 -14.34 5.35
CA THR A 202 -23.90 -14.35 6.83
C THR A 202 -23.06 -13.25 7.47
N SER A 203 -21.80 -13.10 7.05
CA SER A 203 -20.88 -12.06 7.55
C SER A 203 -21.29 -10.64 7.15
N LYS A 204 -21.96 -10.46 5.99
CA LYS A 204 -22.59 -9.17 5.62
C LYS A 204 -23.70 -8.74 6.59
N LYS A 205 -24.41 -9.69 7.20
CA LYS A 205 -25.50 -9.42 8.15
C LYS A 205 -24.95 -8.99 9.52
N GLU A 206 -23.90 -9.65 9.99
CA GLU A 206 -23.20 -9.31 11.24
C GLU A 206 -22.49 -7.95 11.16
N MET A 207 -21.82 -7.66 10.04
CA MET A 207 -21.15 -6.38 9.83
C MET A 207 -22.17 -5.21 9.74
N LYS A 208 -23.36 -5.44 9.16
CA LYS A 208 -24.47 -4.48 9.20
C LYS A 208 -25.06 -4.29 10.60
N LEU A 209 -25.07 -5.32 11.44
CA LEU A 209 -25.50 -5.21 12.84
C LEU A 209 -24.50 -4.40 13.67
N SER A 210 -23.19 -4.64 13.52
CA SER A 210 -22.15 -3.92 14.28
C SER A 210 -22.15 -2.41 14.01
N LYS A 211 -22.38 -1.98 12.76
CA LYS A 211 -22.48 -0.57 12.37
C LYS A 211 -23.78 0.12 12.80
N LYS A 212 -24.72 -0.61 13.39
CA LYS A 212 -26.01 -0.07 13.84
C LYS A 212 -26.08 0.09 15.36
N VAL A 213 -25.05 -0.36 16.07
CA VAL A 213 -24.92 -0.32 17.54
C VAL A 213 -23.90 0.75 17.97
N GLU A 214 -23.06 1.23 17.06
CA GLU A 214 -22.30 2.50 17.18
C GLU A 214 -23.12 3.66 16.62
#